data_AF-A0A6B3GE37-F1
#
_entry.id   AF-A0A6B3GE37-F1
#
_cell.length_a   1.000
_cell.length_b   1.000
_cell.length_c   1.000
_cell.angle_alpha   90.00
_cell.angle_beta   90.00
_cell.angle_gamma   90.00
#
_symmetry.space_group_name_H-M   'P 1'
#
loop_
_entity.id
_entity.type
_entity.pdbx_description
1 polymer ?
#
loop_
_entity_poly.entity_id
_entity_poly.type
_entity_poly.pdbx_seq_one_letter_code
_entity_poly.pdbx_strand_id
1 'polypeptide(L)' 'SREQRGPNEKLGTVLALAGISNAGLARRVNDLGAQRGLTLRYDKTSVARWVAKGMVPQGAAPHLIAAAIGAKLG' A
#
# COMPACT_ATOMS: atom_id res chain seq x y z
N SER A 1 21.81 -6.39 1.82
CA SER A 1 21.63 -5.26 2.74
C SER A 1 20.28 -4.62 2.49
N ARG A 2 19.31 -4.77 3.40
CA ARG A 2 17.98 -4.18 3.23
C ARG A 2 18.11 -2.70 3.58
N GLU A 3 18.36 -1.86 2.58
CA GLU A 3 18.43 -0.41 2.77
C GLU A 3 17.18 0.04 3.51
N GLN A 4 17.35 0.59 4.71
CA GLN A 4 16.29 1.31 5.40
C GLN A 4 16.04 2.58 4.60
N ARG A 5 15.21 2.47 3.56
CA ARG A 5 14.65 3.63 2.89
C ARG A 5 13.90 4.39 3.98
N GLY A 6 14.21 5.67 4.16
CA GLY A 6 13.50 6.55 5.08
C GLY A 6 11.99 6.59 4.79
N PRO A 7 11.22 7.39 5.53
CA PRO A 7 9.78 7.51 5.34
C PRO A 7 9.39 7.64 3.86
N ASN A 8 8.40 6.85 3.41
CA ASN A 8 7.86 6.94 2.05
C ASN A 8 6.83 8.06 1.99
N GLU A 9 7.32 9.30 2.04
CA GLU A 9 6.50 10.51 2.01
C GLU A 9 5.67 10.63 0.74
N LYS A 10 6.16 10.10 -0.38
CA LYS A 10 5.42 10.05 -1.65
C LYS A 10 4.16 9.21 -1.51
N LEU A 11 4.25 8.03 -0.90
CA LEU A 11 3.08 7.19 -0.63
C LEU A 11 2.11 7.89 0.33
N GLY A 12 2.62 8.51 1.41
CA GLY A 12 1.79 9.29 2.33
C GLY A 12 1.04 10.43 1.66
N THR A 13 1.72 11.19 0.80
CA THR A 13 1.15 12.31 0.03
C THR A 13 0.06 11.83 -0.91
N VAL A 14 0.29 10.75 -1.64
CA VAL A 14 -0.70 10.20 -2.58
C VAL A 14 -1.93 9.66 -1.85
N LEU A 15 -1.78 9.05 -0.68
CA LEU A 15 -2.92 8.61 0.13
C LEU A 15 -3.76 9.79 0.63
N ALA A 16 -3.11 10.88 1.04
CA ALA A 16 -3.78 12.10 1.45
C ALA A 16 -4.53 12.76 0.28
N LEU A 17 -3.87 12.92 -0.86
CA LEU A 17 -4.47 13.49 -2.08
C LEU A 17 -5.66 12.67 -2.58
N ALA A 18 -5.57 11.34 -2.52
CA ALA A 18 -6.63 10.44 -2.94
C ALA A 18 -7.76 10.30 -1.89
N GLY A 19 -7.63 10.91 -0.70
CA GLY A 19 -8.59 10.74 0.40
C GLY A 19 -8.76 9.27 0.81
N ILE A 20 -7.68 8.47 0.74
CA ILE A 20 -7.69 7.05 1.11
C ILE A 20 -7.10 6.89 2.50
N SER A 21 -7.89 6.33 3.42
CA SER A 21 -7.37 5.94 4.73
C SER A 21 -6.46 4.71 4.63
N ASN A 22 -5.52 4.57 5.57
CA ASN A 22 -4.64 3.39 5.63
C ASN A 22 -5.41 2.06 5.67
N ALA A 23 -6.54 2.02 6.38
CA ALA A 23 -7.42 0.85 6.41
C ALA A 23 -8.09 0.61 5.05
N GLY A 24 -8.53 1.67 4.37
CA GLY A 24 -9.11 1.60 3.03
C GLY A 24 -8.11 1.10 1.98
N LEU A 25 -6.86 1.55 2.04
CA LEU A 25 -5.80 1.04 1.17
C LEU A 25 -5.54 -0.44 1.42
N ALA A 26 -5.38 -0.84 2.68
CA ALA A 26 -5.14 -2.24 3.05
C ALA A 26 -6.23 -3.16 2.50
N ARG A 27 -7.50 -2.77 2.66
CA ARG A 27 -8.65 -3.49 2.11
C ARG A 27 -8.55 -3.63 0.60
N ARG A 28 -8.33 -2.54 -0.13
CA ARG A 28 -8.20 -2.57 -1.61
C ARG A 28 -7.05 -3.46 -2.08
N VAL A 29 -5.91 -3.40 -1.41
CA VAL A 29 -4.75 -4.25 -1.74
C VAL A 29 -5.08 -5.73 -1.52
N ASN A 30 -5.76 -6.06 -0.42
CA ASN A 30 -6.21 -7.43 -0.16
C ASN A 30 -7.24 -7.89 -1.20
N ASP A 31 -8.21 -7.04 -1.55
CA ASP A 31 -9.25 -7.35 -2.53
C ASP A 31 -8.64 -7.60 -3.92
N LEU A 32 -7.71 -6.74 -4.36
CA LEU A 32 -6.98 -6.94 -5.62
C LEU A 32 -6.06 -8.17 -5.56
N GLY A 33 -5.50 -8.49 -4.40
CA GLY A 33 -4.73 -9.71 -4.17
C GLY A 33 -5.60 -10.95 -4.34
N ALA A 34 -6.76 -10.96 -3.70
CA ALA A 34 -7.73 -12.05 -3.78
C ALA A 34 -8.22 -12.30 -5.21
N GLN A 35 -8.47 -11.23 -5.99
CA GLN A 35 -8.79 -11.33 -7.42
C GLN A 35 -7.69 -12.00 -8.26
N ARG A 36 -6.44 -11.95 -7.79
CA ARG A 36 -5.27 -12.60 -8.41
C ARG A 36 -4.93 -13.95 -7.78
N GLY A 37 -5.79 -14.50 -6.93
CA GLY A 37 -5.56 -15.76 -6.21
C GLY A 37 -4.53 -15.65 -5.07
N LEU A 38 -4.17 -14.44 -4.65
CA LEU A 38 -3.22 -14.21 -3.55
C LEU A 38 -3.98 -14.03 -2.23
N THR A 39 -3.54 -14.75 -1.19
CA THR A 39 -4.05 -14.53 0.17
C THR A 39 -3.17 -13.48 0.86
N LEU A 40 -3.62 -12.23 0.84
CA LEU A 40 -2.96 -11.10 1.52
C LEU A 40 -3.78 -10.70 2.76
N ARG A 41 -3.09 -10.35 3.85
CA ARG A 41 -3.70 -9.94 5.12
C ARG A 41 -3.11 -8.64 5.63
N TYR A 42 -3.12 -7.61 4.80
CA TYR A 42 -2.68 -6.29 5.22
C TYR A 42 -3.75 -5.58 6.04
N ASP A 43 -3.30 -4.76 6.98
CA ASP A 43 -4.12 -3.92 7.83
C ASP A 43 -3.63 -2.46 7.83
N LYS A 44 -4.31 -1.59 8.56
CA LYS A 44 -3.92 -0.17 8.68
C LYS A 44 -2.49 0.00 9.20
N THR A 45 -2.03 -0.91 10.07
CA THR A 45 -0.70 -0.87 10.70
C THR A 45 0.38 -1.22 9.68
N SER A 46 0.13 -2.19 8.81
CA SER A 46 0.98 -2.57 7.69
C SER A 46 1.20 -1.37 6.77
N VAL A 47 0.12 -0.68 6.39
CA VAL A 47 0.19 0.53 5.55
C VAL A 47 0.94 1.66 6.25
N ALA A 48 0.66 1.92 7.53
CA ALA A 48 1.37 2.92 8.30
C ALA A 48 2.88 2.65 8.35
N ARG A 49 3.29 1.38 8.42
CA ARG A 49 4.72 0.98 8.36
C ARG A 49 5.34 1.20 6.98
N TRP A 50 4.59 1.07 5.89
CA TRP A 50 5.09 1.39 4.56
C TRP A 50 5.39 2.88 4.41
N VAL A 51 4.52 3.73 4.96
CA VAL A 51 4.68 5.18 4.93
C VAL A 51 5.76 5.64 5.93
N ALA A 52 5.62 5.32 7.21
CA ALA A 52 6.49 5.87 8.26
C ALA A 52 7.89 5.26 8.26
N LYS A 53 8.02 3.95 7.93
CA LYS A 53 9.30 3.23 7.98
C LYS A 53 9.88 2.92 6.61
N GLY A 54 9.28 3.44 5.54
CA GLY A 54 9.71 3.17 4.17
C GLY A 54 9.67 1.68 3.78
N MET A 55 8.92 0.85 4.52
CA MET A 55 8.86 -0.58 4.23
C MET A 55 8.21 -0.81 2.86
N VAL A 56 8.89 -1.57 2.02
CA VAL A 56 8.33 -2.06 0.76
C VAL A 56 7.82 -3.47 0.98
N PRO A 57 6.50 -3.72 0.86
CA PRO A 57 5.98 -5.08 0.94
C PRO A 57 6.51 -5.91 -0.23
N GLN A 58 6.76 -7.21 0.00
CA GLN A 58 7.38 -8.08 -0.99
C GLN A 58 6.35 -8.74 -1.91
N GLY A 59 6.82 -9.37 -3.00
CA GLY A 59 5.99 -10.05 -3.98
C GLY A 59 5.17 -9.08 -4.82
N ALA A 60 3.91 -9.44 -5.10
CA ALA A 60 3.01 -8.65 -5.95
C ALA A 60 2.46 -7.36 -5.29
N ALA A 61 2.69 -7.18 -3.98
CA ALA A 61 2.11 -6.09 -3.20
C ALA A 61 2.41 -4.67 -3.73
N PRO A 62 3.64 -4.33 -4.19
CA PRO A 62 3.91 -3.01 -4.76
C PRO A 62 3.02 -2.69 -5.99
N HIS A 63 2.82 -3.67 -6.86
CA HIS A 63 1.94 -3.51 -8.03
C HIS A 63 0.47 -3.37 -7.64
N LEU A 64 0.03 -4.08 -6.60
CA LEU A 64 -1.32 -3.97 -6.05
C LEU A 64 -1.57 -2.59 -5.41
N ILE A 65 -0.58 -2.04 -4.70
CA ILE A 65 -0.66 -0.69 -4.11
C ILE A 65 -0.78 0.35 -5.22
N ALA A 66 0.06 0.26 -6.27
CA ALA A 66 -0.01 1.16 -7.41
C ALA A 66 -1.38 1.10 -8.11
N ALA A 67 -1.92 -0.11 -8.33
CA ALA A 67 -3.26 -0.29 -8.91
C ALA A 67 -4.38 0.27 -8.02
N ALA A 68 -4.32 0.04 -6.70
CA ALA A 68 -5.32 0.55 -5.76
C ALA A 68 -5.39 2.08 -5.70
N ILE A 69 -4.23 2.72 -5.84
CA ILE A 69 -4.07 4.18 -5.90
C ILE A 69 -4.55 4.70 -7.26
N GLY A 70 -4.07 4.11 -8.36
CA GLY A 70 -4.44 4.52 -9.72
C GLY A 70 -5.95 4.49 -9.96
N ALA A 71 -6.64 3.46 -9.46
CA ALA A 71 -8.09 3.33 -9.56
C ALA A 71 -8.90 4.36 -8.75
N LYS A 72 -8.28 5.19 -7.91
CA LYS A 72 -8.96 6.27 -7.16
C LYS A 72 -8.65 7.66 -7.73
N LEU A 73 -7.56 7.79 -8.49
CA LEU A 73 -7.16 9.05 -9.13
C LEU A 73 -7.68 9.18 -10.57
N GLY A 74 -8.34 8.15 -11.10
CA GLY A 74 -9.07 8.16 -12.36
C GLY A 74 -10.55 8.43 -12.16
#